data_AF-A0A9J6DSY2-F1
#
_entry.id   AF-A0A9J6DSY2-F1
#
_cell.length_a   1.000
_cell.length_b   1.000
_cell.length_c   1.000
_cell.angle_alpha   90.00
_cell.angle_beta   90.00
_cell.angle_gamma   90.00
#
_symmetry.space_group_name_H-M   'P 1'
#
loop_
_entity.id
_entity.type
_entity.pdbx_description
1 polymer ?
#
loop_
_entity_poly.entity_id
_entity_poly.type
_entity_poly.pdbx_seq_one_letter_code
_entity_poly.pdbx_strand_id
1 'polypeptide(L)'
;MGWSQLSLGRKAGYAFAALSLVLVFIAFTTPYWLASDPRVYSAQLLQLGLWETCFRSFADPRDLNMEKYYVGCRWIFAYEYNTLRDFIEIPFFVAVQVFFTIGFTLLLLACVLLLAMHICLPSARTLQLLKIVIALLVASGESSKDF
;
A
#
# COMPACT_ATOMS: atom_id res chain seq x y z
N MET A 1 30.55 -6.54 22.65
CA MET A 1 29.26 -6.00 22.14
C MET A 1 28.19 -6.35 23.17
N GLY A 2 27.73 -5.38 23.97
CA GLY A 2 26.99 -5.64 25.21
C GLY A 2 25.52 -6.03 25.03
N TRP A 3 25.01 -6.87 25.94
CA TRP A 3 23.61 -7.34 26.00
C TRP A 3 22.56 -6.21 25.97
N SER A 4 22.90 -5.02 26.47
CA SER A 4 22.04 -3.83 26.43
C SER A 4 21.77 -3.34 24.99
N GLN A 5 22.79 -3.32 24.14
CA GLN A 5 22.69 -2.89 22.74
C GLN A 5 21.76 -3.83 21.92
N LEU A 6 21.83 -5.14 22.19
CA LEU A 6 20.96 -6.13 21.54
C LEU A 6 19.48 -5.95 21.94
N SER A 7 19.22 -5.63 23.20
CA SER A 7 17.86 -5.39 23.69
C SER A 7 17.22 -4.13 23.11
N LEU A 8 18.01 -3.07 22.91
CA LEU A 8 17.57 -1.81 22.32
C LEU A 8 17.29 -1.96 20.82
N GLY A 9 18.18 -2.64 20.08
CA GLY A 9 17.99 -2.90 18.65
C GLY A 9 16.71 -3.68 18.35
N ARG A 10 16.35 -4.65 19.20
CA ARG A 10 15.11 -5.41 19.07
C ARG A 10 13.86 -4.52 19.27
N LYS A 11 13.85 -3.68 20.31
CA LYS A 11 12.73 -2.75 20.58
C LYS A 11 12.57 -1.74 19.43
N ALA A 12 13.69 -1.21 18.94
CA ALA A 12 13.69 -0.33 17.78
C ALA A 12 13.11 -1.03 16.54
N GLY A 13 13.52 -2.27 16.26
CA GLY A 13 13.00 -3.06 15.13
C GLY A 13 11.48 -3.26 15.18
N TYR A 14 10.93 -3.60 16.34
CA TYR A 14 9.47 -3.70 16.51
C TYR A 14 8.77 -2.36 16.32
N ALA A 15 9.33 -1.27 16.85
CA ALA A 15 8.76 0.06 16.69
C ALA A 15 8.74 0.51 15.22
N PHE A 16 9.82 0.26 14.49
CA PHE A 16 9.89 0.55 13.06
C PHE A 16 8.90 -0.29 12.25
N ALA A 17 8.80 -1.60 12.51
CA ALA A 17 7.84 -2.46 11.82
C ALA A 17 6.38 -2.01 12.06
N ALA A 18 6.04 -1.64 13.31
CA ALA A 18 4.73 -1.12 13.65
C ALA A 18 4.44 0.21 12.96
N LEU A 19 5.40 1.15 12.97
CA LEU A 19 5.26 2.43 12.28
C LEU A 19 5.08 2.24 10.77
N SER A 20 5.89 1.39 10.14
CA SER A 20 5.76 1.06 8.72
C SER A 20 4.40 0.47 8.39
N LEU A 21 3.88 -0.43 9.24
CA LEU A 21 2.56 -1.03 9.04
C LEU A 21 1.46 0.04 9.05
N VAL A 22 1.51 0.98 10.01
CA VAL A 22 0.56 2.08 10.10
C VAL A 22 0.64 2.99 8.88
N LEU A 23 1.84 3.39 8.46
CA LEU A 23 2.03 4.27 7.30
C LEU A 23 1.57 3.62 6.00
N VAL A 24 1.93 2.35 5.77
CA VAL A 24 1.48 1.60 4.58
C VAL A 24 -0.02 1.39 4.61
N PHE A 25 -0.62 1.09 5.77
CA PHE A 25 -2.07 0.96 5.90
C PHE A 25 -2.81 2.26 5.58
N ILE A 26 -2.31 3.39 6.09
CA ILE A 26 -2.86 4.71 5.76
C ILE A 26 -2.74 4.97 4.26
N ALA A 27 -1.56 4.77 3.67
CA ALA A 27 -1.37 4.95 2.22
C ALA A 27 -2.29 4.04 1.39
N PHE A 28 -2.49 2.79 1.82
CA PHE A 28 -3.36 1.81 1.17
C PHE A 28 -4.83 2.22 1.18
N THR A 29 -5.29 2.83 2.28
CA THR A 29 -6.71 3.21 2.47
C THR A 29 -7.00 4.67 2.12
N THR A 30 -5.98 5.50 1.87
CA THR A 30 -6.18 6.93 1.67
C THR A 30 -6.86 7.23 0.33
N PRO A 31 -7.87 8.12 0.30
CA PRO A 31 -8.48 8.58 -0.94
C PRO A 31 -7.74 9.74 -1.62
N TYR A 32 -6.59 10.16 -1.09
CA TYR A 32 -5.87 11.39 -1.49
C TYR A 32 -4.54 11.11 -2.19
N TRP A 33 -4.49 10.16 -3.12
CA TRP A 33 -3.29 9.94 -3.94
C TRP A 33 -3.10 11.04 -4.98
N LEU A 34 -4.20 11.52 -5.56
CA LEU A 34 -4.23 12.68 -6.42
C LEU A 34 -5.47 13.51 -6.07
N ALA A 35 -5.29 14.80 -5.82
CA ALA A 35 -6.39 15.72 -5.53
C ALA A 35 -6.28 16.94 -6.44
N SER A 36 -7.42 17.42 -6.93
CA SER A 36 -7.46 18.68 -7.69
C SER A 36 -7.47 19.89 -6.76
N ASP A 37 -6.96 21.03 -7.26
CA ASP A 37 -7.02 22.29 -6.51
C ASP A 37 -8.50 22.72 -6.37
N PRO A 38 -9.00 22.94 -5.14
CA PRO A 38 -10.39 23.32 -4.91
C PRO A 38 -10.79 24.65 -5.55
N ARG A 39 -9.81 25.50 -5.93
CA ARG A 39 -10.05 26.78 -6.60
C ARG A 39 -10.40 26.63 -8.08
N VAL A 40 -10.05 25.50 -8.68
CA VAL A 40 -10.33 25.22 -10.09
C VAL A 40 -11.68 24.52 -10.20
N TYR A 41 -12.75 25.29 -10.30
CA TYR A 41 -14.12 24.76 -10.39
C TYR A 41 -14.40 23.94 -11.66
N SER A 42 -13.56 24.06 -12.69
CA SER A 42 -13.66 23.28 -13.93
C SER A 42 -13.09 21.87 -13.81
N ALA A 43 -12.44 21.52 -12.69
CA ALA A 43 -11.88 20.19 -12.49
C ALA A 43 -13.01 19.17 -12.27
N GLN A 44 -13.04 18.15 -13.13
CA GLN A 44 -14.08 17.10 -13.09
C GLN A 44 -13.76 15.99 -12.06
N LEU A 45 -12.47 15.69 -11.90
CA LEU A 45 -11.95 14.78 -10.89
C LEU A 45 -11.61 15.58 -9.63
N LEU A 46 -12.24 15.20 -8.52
CA LEU A 46 -12.00 15.86 -7.23
C LEU A 46 -10.79 15.20 -6.55
N GLN A 47 -10.89 13.90 -6.31
CA GLN A 47 -9.90 13.11 -5.59
C GLN A 47 -9.85 11.70 -6.18
N LEU A 48 -8.65 11.14 -6.20
CA LEU A 48 -8.36 9.79 -6.65
C LEU A 48 -7.59 9.10 -5.52
N GLY A 49 -8.20 8.07 -4.97
CA GLY A 49 -7.63 7.13 -4.03
C GLY A 49 -7.21 5.84 -4.68
N LEU A 50 -6.57 4.97 -3.89
CA LEU A 50 -6.20 3.64 -4.37
C LEU A 50 -7.42 2.77 -4.70
N TRP A 51 -8.48 2.89 -3.90
CA TRP A 51 -9.69 2.07 -4.01
C TRP A 51 -10.97 2.88 -4.26
N GLU A 52 -10.94 4.20 -4.09
CA GLU A 52 -12.11 5.07 -4.19
C GLU A 52 -11.77 6.29 -5.04
N THR A 53 -12.71 6.70 -5.89
CA THR A 53 -12.55 7.89 -6.74
C THR A 53 -13.76 8.80 -6.57
N CYS A 54 -13.49 10.10 -6.47
CA CYS A 54 -14.47 11.16 -6.26
C CYS A 54 -14.54 12.07 -7.49
N PHE A 55 -15.72 12.15 -8.09
CA PHE A 55 -16.01 13.05 -9.20
C PHE A 55 -16.98 14.14 -8.78
N ARG A 56 -16.85 15.33 -9.38
CA ARG A 56 -17.78 16.43 -9.16
C ARG A 56 -18.95 16.40 -10.13
N SER A 57 -18.67 16.27 -11.42
CA SER A 57 -19.68 16.20 -12.50
C SER A 57 -19.06 15.65 -13.79
N PHE A 58 -18.31 14.55 -13.69
CA PHE A 58 -17.59 14.01 -14.84
C PHE A 58 -18.57 13.36 -15.85
N ALA A 59 -18.50 13.77 -17.11
CA ALA A 59 -19.17 13.11 -18.23
C ALA A 59 -18.16 12.23 -18.96
N ASP A 60 -18.53 11.01 -19.36
CA ASP A 60 -17.65 10.13 -20.13
C ASP A 60 -17.36 10.79 -21.50
N PRO A 61 -16.09 11.01 -21.88
CA PRO A 61 -15.74 11.54 -23.20
C PRO A 61 -16.25 10.70 -24.38
N ARG A 62 -16.56 9.41 -24.15
CA ARG A 62 -17.12 8.50 -25.16
C ARG A 62 -18.65 8.57 -25.27
N ASP A 63 -19.32 9.17 -24.28
CA ASP A 63 -20.75 9.41 -24.32
C ASP A 63 -21.03 10.76 -25.01
N LEU A 64 -21.16 10.71 -26.35
CA LEU A 64 -21.41 11.88 -27.19
C LEU A 64 -22.75 12.57 -26.88
N ASN A 65 -23.70 11.85 -26.26
CA ASN A 65 -25.01 12.37 -25.89
C ASN A 65 -25.04 12.95 -24.46
N MET A 66 -23.95 12.82 -23.70
CA MET A 66 -23.85 13.28 -22.30
C MET A 66 -25.04 12.82 -21.44
N GLU A 67 -25.46 11.57 -21.58
CA GLU A 67 -26.65 11.04 -20.90
C GLU A 67 -26.38 10.79 -19.41
N LYS A 68 -25.10 10.60 -19.02
CA LYS A 68 -24.71 10.24 -17.66
C LYS A 68 -23.60 11.13 -17.10
N TYR A 69 -23.85 11.62 -15.88
CA TYR A 69 -22.88 12.37 -15.09
C TYR A 69 -22.52 11.59 -13.83
N TYR A 70 -21.22 11.46 -13.57
CA TYR A 70 -20.67 10.82 -12.38
C TYR A 70 -20.41 11.88 -11.31
N VAL A 71 -21.10 11.72 -10.18
CA VAL A 71 -21.06 12.62 -9.02
C VAL A 71 -20.82 11.84 -7.73
N GLY A 72 -19.99 12.39 -6.85
CA GLY A 72 -19.67 11.83 -5.55
C GLY A 72 -18.50 10.85 -5.57
N CYS A 73 -18.28 10.22 -4.42
CA CYS A 73 -17.21 9.25 -4.21
C CYS A 73 -17.76 7.83 -4.29
N ARG A 74 -17.11 6.98 -5.08
CA ARG A 74 -17.48 5.58 -5.20
C ARG A 74 -16.25 4.71 -5.36
N TRP A 75 -16.43 3.44 -5.01
CA TRP A 75 -15.39 2.44 -5.16
C TRP A 75 -15.01 2.21 -6.62
N ILE A 76 -13.73 2.00 -6.88
CA ILE A 76 -13.17 1.93 -8.24
C ILE A 76 -13.76 0.81 -9.10
N PHE A 77 -14.14 -0.33 -8.49
CA PHE A 77 -14.79 -1.43 -9.22
C PHE A 77 -16.32 -1.44 -9.08
N ALA A 78 -16.93 -0.28 -8.77
CA ALA A 78 -18.37 -0.13 -8.86
C ALA A 78 -18.86 -0.39 -10.30
N TYR A 79 -20.00 -1.05 -10.43
CA TYR A 79 -20.59 -1.40 -11.73
C TYR A 79 -20.75 -0.20 -12.67
N GLU A 80 -21.11 0.96 -12.12
CA GLU A 80 -21.30 2.20 -12.90
C GLU A 80 -20.01 2.71 -13.56
N TYR A 81 -18.84 2.37 -13.01
CA TYR A 81 -17.53 2.74 -13.54
C TYR A 81 -16.98 1.73 -14.55
N ASN A 82 -17.73 0.69 -14.90
CA ASN A 82 -17.26 -0.32 -15.85
C ASN A 82 -16.96 0.28 -17.23
N THR A 83 -17.69 1.31 -17.65
CA THR A 83 -17.36 2.06 -18.86
C THR A 83 -16.06 2.84 -18.66
N LEU A 84 -15.90 3.56 -17.54
CA LEU A 84 -14.77 4.44 -17.21
C LEU A 84 -13.47 3.71 -16.83
N ARG A 85 -13.49 2.38 -16.84
CA ARG A 85 -12.39 1.53 -16.37
C ARG A 85 -11.05 1.90 -16.99
N ASP A 86 -11.01 2.04 -18.31
CA ASP A 86 -9.79 2.36 -19.07
C ASP A 86 -9.20 3.74 -18.71
N PHE A 87 -10.05 4.67 -18.25
CA PHE A 87 -9.62 6.01 -17.87
C PHE A 87 -9.04 6.05 -16.44
N ILE A 88 -9.62 5.28 -15.53
CA ILE A 88 -9.22 5.26 -14.11
C ILE A 88 -8.03 4.32 -13.90
N GLU A 89 -8.00 3.18 -14.59
CA GLU A 89 -6.97 2.13 -14.49
C GLU A 89 -5.75 2.41 -15.38
N ILE A 90 -5.18 3.61 -15.25
CA ILE A 90 -3.90 3.94 -15.89
C ILE A 90 -2.86 2.91 -15.39
N PRO A 91 -1.99 2.36 -16.26
CA PRO A 91 -1.07 1.27 -15.90
C PRO A 91 -0.18 1.60 -14.69
N PHE A 92 0.16 2.87 -14.50
CA PHE A 92 0.84 3.36 -13.31
C PHE A 92 0.06 3.06 -12.02
N PHE A 93 -1.24 3.36 -12.00
CA PHE A 93 -2.08 3.22 -10.83
C PHE A 93 -2.35 1.74 -10.51
N VAL A 94 -2.51 0.91 -11.53
CA VAL A 94 -2.60 -0.56 -11.39
C VAL A 94 -1.32 -1.12 -10.78
N ALA A 95 -0.15 -0.67 -11.23
CA ALA A 95 1.13 -1.09 -10.65
C ALA A 95 1.23 -0.70 -9.16
N VAL A 96 0.84 0.53 -8.80
CA VAL A 96 0.81 0.98 -7.40
C VAL A 96 -0.13 0.11 -6.56
N GLN A 97 -1.34 -0.18 -7.03
CA GLN A 97 -2.29 -1.08 -6.35
C GLN A 97 -1.67 -2.45 -6.07
N VAL A 98 -1.04 -3.06 -7.07
CA VAL A 98 -0.42 -4.39 -6.94
C VAL A 98 0.75 -4.35 -5.96
N PHE A 99 1.68 -3.40 -6.10
CA PHE A 99 2.84 -3.30 -5.22
C PHE A 99 2.46 -2.99 -3.77
N PHE A 100 1.50 -2.10 -3.53
CA PHE A 100 1.02 -1.82 -2.18
C PHE A 100 0.29 -3.01 -1.57
N THR A 101 -0.48 -3.77 -2.35
CA THR A 101 -1.14 -4.98 -1.86
C THR A 101 -0.12 -6.06 -1.48
N ILE A 102 0.86 -6.33 -2.35
CA ILE A 102 1.94 -7.29 -2.08
C ILE A 102 2.78 -6.82 -0.88
N GLY A 103 3.20 -5.56 -0.85
CA GLY A 103 3.98 -4.99 0.25
C GLY A 103 3.24 -5.02 1.58
N PHE A 104 1.96 -4.65 1.61
CA PHE A 104 1.13 -4.69 2.81
C PHE A 104 0.94 -6.12 3.33
N THR A 105 0.65 -7.08 2.46
CA THR A 105 0.50 -8.49 2.86
C THR A 105 1.80 -9.10 3.39
N LEU A 106 2.94 -8.84 2.75
CA LEU A 106 4.25 -9.28 3.24
C LEU A 106 4.61 -8.64 4.58
N LEU A 107 4.32 -7.35 4.76
CA LEU A 107 4.56 -6.63 6.01
C LEU A 107 3.68 -7.15 7.14
N LEU A 108 2.40 -7.44 6.85
CA LEU A 108 1.49 -8.05 7.81
C LEU A 108 1.98 -9.43 8.25
N LEU A 109 2.40 -10.27 7.30
CA LEU A 109 2.98 -11.59 7.57
C LEU A 109 4.26 -11.47 8.43
N ALA A 110 5.14 -10.53 8.09
CA ALA A 110 6.35 -10.26 8.87
C ALA A 110 6.03 -9.86 10.31
N CYS A 111 5.02 -9.00 10.53
CA CYS A 111 4.58 -8.62 11.87
C CYS A 111 4.04 -9.83 12.67
N VAL A 112 3.22 -10.67 12.04
CA VAL A 112 2.69 -11.90 12.66
C VAL A 112 3.82 -12.84 13.06
N LEU A 113 4.79 -13.08 12.16
CA LEU A 113 5.95 -13.92 12.44
C LEU A 113 6.82 -13.33 13.57
N LEU A 114 7.06 -12.03 13.58
CA LEU A 114 7.82 -11.34 14.61
C LEU A 114 7.15 -11.43 16.00
N LEU A 115 5.83 -11.36 16.06
CA LEU A 115 5.03 -11.56 17.28
C LEU A 115 5.06 -13.03 17.73
N ALA A 116 4.86 -13.97 16.81
CA ALA A 116 4.93 -15.40 17.10
C ALA A 116 6.31 -15.80 17.63
N MET A 117 7.39 -15.28 17.04
CA MET A 117 8.77 -15.49 17.52
C MET A 117 9.00 -14.91 18.91
N HIS A 118 8.38 -13.77 19.23
CA HIS A 118 8.48 -13.15 20.56
C HIS A 118 7.80 -13.99 21.65
N ILE A 119 6.65 -14.59 21.34
CA ILE A 119 5.81 -15.32 22.30
C ILE A 119 6.27 -16.78 22.44
N CYS A 120 6.63 -17.43 21.33
CA CYS A 120 6.84 -18.88 21.30
C CYS A 120 8.30 -19.33 21.46
N LEU A 121 9.32 -18.48 21.20
CA LEU A 121 10.71 -18.93 21.19
C LEU A 121 11.56 -18.38 22.36
N PRO A 122 12.37 -19.24 23.01
CA PRO A 122 13.38 -18.78 23.96
C PRO A 122 14.45 -17.91 23.27
N SER A 123 14.94 -16.89 23.97
CA SER A 123 15.80 -15.81 23.43
C SER A 123 17.08 -16.31 22.73
N ALA A 124 17.59 -17.49 23.11
CA ALA A 124 18.80 -18.09 22.55
C ALA A 124 18.65 -18.54 21.08
N ARG A 125 17.47 -19.05 20.68
CA ARG A 125 17.22 -19.55 19.31
C ARG A 125 16.65 -18.48 18.37
N THR A 126 16.00 -17.47 18.93
CA THR A 126 15.42 -16.34 18.18
C THR A 126 16.48 -15.58 17.37
N LEU A 127 17.67 -15.35 17.95
CA LEU A 127 18.73 -14.60 17.27
C LEU A 127 19.35 -15.38 16.09
N GLN A 128 19.47 -16.70 16.20
CA GLN A 128 20.01 -17.54 15.12
C GLN A 128 19.03 -17.57 13.92
N LEU A 129 17.74 -17.76 14.20
CA LEU A 129 16.72 -17.77 13.15
C LEU A 129 16.55 -16.40 12.49
N LEU A 130 16.59 -15.31 13.26
CA LEU A 130 16.56 -13.96 12.69
C LEU A 130 17.73 -13.72 11.73
N LYS A 131 18.95 -14.16 12.08
CA LYS A 131 20.11 -14.09 11.20
C LYS A 131 19.92 -14.88 9.91
N ILE A 132 19.33 -16.08 9.98
CA ILE A 132 19.06 -16.92 8.80
C ILE A 132 18.01 -16.26 7.90
N VAL A 133 16.93 -15.73 8.48
CA VAL A 133 15.88 -15.03 7.71
C VAL A 133 16.45 -13.78 7.03
N ILE A 134 17.23 -12.97 7.73
CA ILE A 134 17.89 -11.80 7.14
C ILE A 134 18.85 -12.23 6.02
N ALA A 135 19.64 -13.29 6.22
CA ALA A 135 20.54 -13.80 5.18
C ALA A 135 19.79 -14.28 3.92
N LEU A 136 18.66 -14.98 4.08
CA LEU A 136 17.82 -15.41 2.96
C LEU A 136 17.16 -14.25 2.22
N LEU A 137 16.73 -13.20 2.94
CA LEU A 137 16.18 -11.99 2.33
C LEU A 137 17.25 -11.18 1.57
N VAL A 138 18.47 -11.12 2.08
CA VAL A 138 19.60 -10.48 1.37
C VAL A 138 19.98 -11.29 0.13
N ALA A 139 20.05 -12.62 0.24
CA ALA A 139 20.36 -13.49 -0.89
C ALA A 139 19.31 -13.40 -2.02
N SER A 140 18.01 -13.31 -1.67
CA SER A 140 16.95 -13.11 -2.67
C SER A 140 16.98 -11.71 -3.30
N GLY A 141 17.47 -10.69 -2.58
CA GLY A 141 17.68 -9.35 -3.13
C GLY A 141 18.89 -9.24 -4.08
N GLU A 142 19.88 -10.14 -3.97
CA GLU A 142 20.99 -10.22 -4.92
C GLU A 142 20.55 -10.84 -6.25
N SER A 143 19.69 -11.85 -6.24
CA SER A 143 19.17 -12.47 -7.47
C SER A 143 18.34 -11.52 -8.36
N SER A 144 17.88 -10.37 -7.83
CA SER A 144 17.14 -9.38 -8.63
C SER A 144 18.04 -8.39 -9.39
N LYS A 145 19.37 -8.38 -9.16
CA LYS A 145 20.30 -7.48 -9.87
C LYS A 145 20.82 -8.04 -11.19
N ASP A 146 20.54 -9.31 -11.49
CA ASP A 146 21.08 -10.02 -12.66
C ASP A 146 20.09 -10.07 -13.86
N PHE A 147 19.05 -9.23 -13.86
CA PHE A 147 18.12 -9.03 -14.99
C PHE A 147 18.17 -7.59 -15.52
#